data_AF-A0ABD6AB68-F1
#
_entry.id   AF-A0ABD6AB68-F1
#
_cell.length_a   1.000
_cell.length_b   1.000
_cell.length_c   1.000
_cell.angle_alpha   90.00
_cell.angle_beta   90.00
_cell.angle_gamma   90.00
#
_symmetry.space_group_name_H-M   'P 1'
#
loop_
_entity.id
_entity.type
_entity.pdbx_description
1 polymer ?
#
loop_
_entity_poly.entity_id
_entity_poly.type
_entity_poly.pdbx_seq_one_letter_code
_entity_poly.pdbx_strand_id
1 'polypeptide(L)' 'MAYQFDCIVDGCDFRAEGDSEEEVMNEVQEHARNEHPDMDVDEQQIRDNIQQV' A
#
# COMPACT_ATOMS: atom_id res chain seq x y z
N MET A 1 -1.72 -2.17 17.43
CA MET A 1 -1.33 -3.34 16.59
C MET A 1 -0.89 -2.70 15.31
N ALA A 2 0.32 -2.95 14.84
CA ALA A 2 0.83 -2.22 13.69
C ALA A 2 0.40 -2.95 12.41
N TYR A 3 0.15 -2.17 11.36
CA TYR A 3 -0.12 -2.66 10.02
C TYR A 3 1.03 -2.23 9.13
N GLN A 4 1.41 -3.12 8.24
CA GLN A 4 2.48 -2.93 7.27
C GLN A 4 1.96 -3.30 5.89
N PHE A 5 2.38 -2.56 4.89
CA PHE A 5 2.20 -2.89 3.48
C PHE A 5 3.53 -2.74 2.75
N ASP A 6 3.85 -3.72 1.93
CA ASP A 6 4.96 -3.66 0.99
C ASP A 6 4.40 -3.58 -0.43
N CYS A 7 4.93 -2.66 -1.22
CA CYS A 7 4.47 -2.45 -2.59
C CYS A 7 4.67 -3.72 -3.43
N ILE A 8 3.60 -4.12 -4.11
CA ILE A 8 3.59 -5.31 -4.98
C ILE A 8 4.16 -5.05 -6.38
N VAL A 9 4.60 -3.81 -6.65
CA VAL A 9 5.12 -3.40 -7.95
C VAL A 9 6.58 -3.82 -8.07
N ASP A 10 6.89 -4.58 -9.12
CA ASP A 10 8.26 -5.04 -9.39
C ASP A 10 9.18 -3.84 -9.63
N GLY A 11 10.22 -3.72 -8.79
CA GLY A 11 11.16 -2.59 -8.81
C GLY A 11 10.74 -1.39 -7.96
N CYS A 12 9.68 -1.50 -7.15
CA CYS A 12 9.30 -0.48 -6.18
C CYS A 12 9.59 -0.95 -4.73
N ASP A 13 10.50 -0.27 -4.04
CA ASP A 13 10.84 -0.53 -2.63
C ASP A 13 9.95 0.27 -1.64
N PHE A 14 8.77 0.71 -2.07
CA PHE A 14 7.86 1.45 -1.21
C PHE A 14 7.26 0.54 -0.12
N ARG A 15 7.29 1.00 1.12
CA ARG A 15 6.70 0.34 2.28
C ARG A 15 5.96 1.38 3.12
N ALA A 16 4.74 1.05 3.50
CA ALA A 16 3.89 1.87 4.37
C ALA A 16 3.63 1.15 5.69
N GLU A 17 3.65 1.88 6.79
CA GLU A 17 3.45 1.36 8.15
C GLU A 17 2.56 2.31 8.94
N GLY A 18 1.58 1.78 9.68
CA GLY A 18 0.60 2.59 10.42
C GLY A 18 -0.04 1.82 11.56
N ASP A 19 -0.77 2.52 12.43
CA ASP A 19 -1.48 1.86 13.56
C ASP A 19 -2.86 1.34 13.13
N SER A 20 -3.26 1.60 11.89
CA SER A 20 -4.54 1.17 11.30
C SER A 20 -4.42 0.92 9.80
N GLU A 21 -5.22 0.00 9.26
CA GLU A 21 -5.26 -0.30 7.82
C GLU A 21 -5.59 0.93 6.98
N GLU A 22 -6.51 1.80 7.43
CA GLU A 22 -6.86 3.03 6.70
C GLU A 22 -5.68 3.98 6.53
N GLU A 23 -4.79 4.06 7.52
CA GLU A 23 -3.63 4.95 7.49
C GLU A 23 -2.62 4.44 6.44
N VAL A 24 -2.30 3.14 6.50
CA VAL A 24 -1.47 2.46 5.51
C VAL A 24 -2.07 2.57 4.11
N MET A 25 -3.38 2.33 3.98
CA MET A 25 -4.08 2.37 2.70
C MET A 25 -4.05 3.76 2.05
N ASN A 26 -4.16 4.82 2.84
CA ASN A 26 -4.10 6.19 2.33
C ASN A 26 -2.71 6.50 1.74
N GLU A 27 -1.63 6.13 2.46
CA GLU A 27 -0.26 6.30 1.95
C GLU A 27 -0.02 5.49 0.67
N VAL A 28 -0.48 4.25 0.63
CA VAL A 28 -0.34 3.39 -0.56
C VAL A 28 -1.11 3.94 -1.75
N GLN A 29 -2.33 4.44 -1.54
CA GLN A 29 -3.11 5.04 -2.62
C GLN A 29 -2.45 6.32 -3.15
N GLU A 30 -1.90 7.16 -2.28
CA GLU A 30 -1.18 8.36 -2.70
C GLU A 30 0.09 8.01 -3.48
N HIS A 31 0.86 7.03 -2.99
CA HIS A 31 2.03 6.51 -3.69
C HIS A 31 1.66 5.95 -5.07
N ALA A 32 0.69 5.03 -5.14
CA ALA A 32 0.28 4.41 -6.39
C ALA A 32 -0.20 5.45 -7.42
N ARG A 33 -0.96 6.46 -7.01
CA ARG A 33 -1.44 7.53 -7.92
C ARG A 33 -0.31 8.41 -8.45
N ASN A 34 0.76 8.63 -7.68
CA ASN A 34 1.86 9.50 -8.09
C ASN A 34 2.96 8.76 -8.85
N GLU A 35 3.38 7.59 -8.34
CA GLU A 35 4.52 6.83 -8.86
C GLU A 35 4.09 5.79 -9.90
N HIS A 36 2.83 5.32 -9.85
CA HIS A 36 2.29 4.29 -10.73
C HIS A 36 0.95 4.69 -11.37
N PRO A 37 0.85 5.87 -12.04
CA PRO A 37 -0.42 6.37 -12.59
C PRO A 37 -0.99 5.49 -13.72
N ASP A 38 -0.15 4.70 -14.39
CA ASP A 38 -0.55 3.74 -15.42
C ASP A 38 -0.93 2.36 -14.86
N MET A 39 -0.81 2.16 -13.54
CA MET A 39 -1.14 0.90 -12.89
C MET A 39 -2.51 1.00 -12.21
N ASP A 40 -3.43 0.16 -12.67
CA ASP A 40 -4.75 0.03 -12.04
C ASP A 40 -4.60 -0.84 -10.78
N VAL A 41 -4.24 -0.19 -9.67
CA VAL A 41 -4.12 -0.87 -8.37
C VAL A 41 -5.46 -0.80 -7.67
N ASP A 42 -6.16 -1.94 -7.64
CA ASP A 42 -7.41 -2.07 -6.90
C ASP A 42 -7.19 -1.92 -5.38
N GLU A 43 -8.06 -1.16 -4.73
CA GLU A 43 -8.10 -1.00 -3.27
C GLU A 43 -8.20 -2.34 -2.52
N GLN A 44 -8.86 -3.33 -3.12
CA GLN A 44 -8.95 -4.69 -2.57
C GLN A 44 -7.61 -5.42 -2.62
N GLN A 45 -6.87 -5.31 -3.73
CA GLN A 45 -5.53 -5.89 -3.86
C GLN A 45 -4.57 -5.29 -2.82
N ILE A 46 -4.68 -3.98 -2.55
CA ILE A 46 -3.90 -3.32 -1.50
C ILE A 46 -4.24 -3.95 -0.14
N ARG A 47 -5.54 -4.01 0.20
CA ARG A 47 -6.01 -4.53 1.49
C ARG A 47 -5.61 -5.98 1.72
N ASP A 48 -5.69 -6.83 0.71
CA ASP A 48 -5.26 -8.23 0.78
C ASP A 48 -3.74 -8.39 1.05
N ASN A 49 -2.94 -7.37 0.75
CA ASN A 49 -1.50 -7.35 0.98
C ASN A 49 -1.08 -6.59 2.26
N ILE A 50 -2.02 -5.94 2.97
CA ILE A 50 -1.74 -5.35 4.28
C ILE A 50 -1.58 -6.48 5.30
N GLN A 51 -0.46 -6.49 6.01
CA GLN A 51 -0.14 -7.46 7.04
C GLN A 51 -0.19 -6.81 8.43
N GLN A 52 -0.79 -7.50 9.40
CA GLN A 52 -0.68 -7.15 10.81
C GLN A 52 0.64 -7.68 11.38
N VAL A 53 1.37 -6.82 12.08
CA VAL A 53 2.67 -7.11 12.69
C VAL A 53 2.71 -6.79 14.19
#